data_AF-A0A953LWS5-F1
#
_entry.id   AF-A0A953LWS5-F1
#
_cell.length_a   1.000
_cell.length_b   1.000
_cell.length_c   1.000
_cell.angle_alpha   90.00
_cell.angle_beta   90.00
_cell.angle_gamma   90.00
#
_symmetry.space_group_name_H-M   'P 1'
#
loop_
_entity.id
_entity.type
_entity.pdbx_description
1 polymer ?
#
loop_
_entity_poly.entity_id
_entity_poly.type
_entity_poly.pdbx_seq_one_letter_code
_entity_poly.pdbx_strand_id
1 'polypeptide(L)'
;MKLNQIADNPGARKTRHRIGRGIGSGCGKTGGRGGKGQTARSGVRIKGFEGGQMPLHRRLPKRGFKNTAFQIRLTEINVGDVQEAIDAGAIDAKNAIDVDTLVKAGVLRRPKGGVKLLGGGEIKTKAEFTVWRASKSAIAAVEKAGGSVKILAPKKEAPTEPKGKNARFAAGLDKPKVFEAAPKADAKGGKADKPKAEKAEKPAKSAASAPSKDAG
;
A
#
# COMPACT_ATOMS: atom_id res chain seq x y z
N MET A 1 11.13 5.09 -49.48
CA MET A 1 9.71 5.22 -49.10
C MET A 1 9.15 6.50 -49.70
N LYS A 2 7.95 6.46 -50.28
CA LYS A 2 7.25 7.68 -50.69
C LYS A 2 6.56 8.28 -49.46
N LEU A 3 6.74 9.58 -49.21
CA LEU A 3 6.25 10.25 -47.99
C LEU A 3 4.72 10.17 -47.82
N ASN A 4 3.98 10.04 -48.91
CA ASN A 4 2.52 9.98 -48.94
C ASN A 4 1.92 8.59 -48.61
N GLN A 5 2.75 7.55 -48.52
CA GLN A 5 2.31 6.17 -48.27
C GLN A 5 2.68 5.69 -46.86
N ILE A 6 3.18 6.59 -46.00
CA ILE A 6 3.53 6.27 -44.63
C ILE A 6 2.23 6.27 -43.80
N ALA A 7 1.89 5.09 -43.28
CA ALA A 7 0.81 4.91 -42.32
C ALA A 7 1.37 4.25 -41.07
N ASP A 8 0.71 4.49 -39.94
CA ASP A 8 1.04 3.85 -38.67
C ASP A 8 0.55 2.39 -38.68
N ASN A 9 1.04 1.58 -37.74
CA ASN A 9 0.59 0.19 -37.60
C ASN A 9 -0.92 0.15 -37.31
N PRO A 10 -1.65 -0.83 -37.88
CA PRO A 10 -3.08 -0.95 -37.64
C PRO A 10 -3.36 -1.05 -36.14
N GLY A 11 -4.22 -0.17 -35.61
CA GLY A 11 -4.55 -0.10 -34.18
C GLY A 11 -3.73 0.89 -33.35
N ALA A 12 -2.66 1.50 -33.91
CA ALA A 12 -1.88 2.51 -33.20
C ALA A 12 -2.70 3.76 -32.84
N ARG A 13 -3.70 4.11 -33.67
CA ARG A 13 -4.67 5.19 -33.41
C ARG A 13 -6.08 4.66 -33.34
N LYS A 14 -6.78 4.98 -32.25
CA LYS A 14 -8.22 4.75 -32.11
C LYS A 14 -9.01 5.91 -32.71
N THR A 15 -10.08 5.61 -33.42
CA THR A 15 -10.99 6.64 -33.96
C THR A 15 -11.68 7.39 -32.83
N ARG A 16 -11.59 8.72 -32.85
CA ARG A 16 -12.27 9.56 -31.86
C ARG A 16 -13.78 9.60 -32.13
N HIS A 17 -14.58 9.22 -31.14
CA HIS A 17 -16.03 9.46 -31.18
C HIS A 17 -16.32 10.97 -31.12
N ARG A 18 -16.99 11.48 -32.16
CA ARG A 18 -17.41 12.89 -32.24
C ARG A 18 -18.84 13.02 -31.70
N ILE A 19 -18.96 13.57 -30.50
CA ILE A 19 -20.22 13.73 -29.78
C ILE A 19 -21.10 14.78 -30.48
N GLY A 20 -22.43 14.55 -30.55
CA GLY A 20 -23.40 15.51 -31.09
C GLY A 20 -23.36 15.62 -32.61
N ARG A 21 -23.22 14.49 -33.33
CA ARG A 21 -23.16 14.44 -34.81
C ARG A 21 -24.23 13.51 -35.38
N GLY A 22 -25.49 13.84 -35.10
CA GLY A 22 -26.65 13.10 -35.64
C GLY A 22 -26.94 11.76 -34.94
N ILE A 23 -28.08 11.15 -35.28
CA ILE A 23 -28.59 9.93 -34.61
C ILE A 23 -27.72 8.71 -34.94
N GLY A 24 -27.26 8.57 -36.19
CA GLY A 24 -26.40 7.46 -36.62
C GLY A 24 -25.05 7.39 -35.90
N SER A 25 -24.62 8.45 -35.20
CA SER A 25 -23.40 8.45 -34.38
C SER A 25 -23.54 7.74 -33.02
N GLY A 26 -24.76 7.36 -32.61
CA GLY A 26 -25.06 6.77 -31.30
C GLY A 26 -24.97 7.76 -30.12
N CYS A 27 -24.30 8.90 -30.28
CA CYS A 27 -24.13 9.96 -29.28
C CYS A 27 -24.66 11.31 -29.80
N GLY A 28 -25.81 11.29 -30.49
CA GLY A 28 -26.40 12.47 -31.14
C GLY A 28 -27.15 13.39 -30.17
N LYS A 29 -28.37 13.00 -29.78
CA LYS A 29 -29.33 13.90 -29.10
C LYS A 29 -28.89 14.39 -27.72
N THR A 30 -28.29 13.53 -26.92
CA THR A 30 -27.90 13.83 -25.52
C THR A 30 -26.38 13.83 -25.33
N GLY A 31 -25.62 13.52 -26.38
CA GLY A 31 -24.16 13.42 -26.31
C GLY A 31 -23.64 12.41 -25.27
N GLY A 32 -24.44 11.40 -24.91
CA GLY A 32 -24.11 10.41 -23.88
C GLY A 32 -24.24 10.89 -22.43
N ARG A 33 -24.79 12.08 -22.20
CA ARG A 33 -24.93 12.66 -20.84
C ARG A 33 -26.29 12.42 -20.16
N GLY A 34 -27.21 11.76 -20.85
CA GLY A 34 -28.56 11.50 -20.34
C GLY A 34 -29.51 12.71 -20.49
N GLY A 35 -30.57 12.73 -19.67
CA GLY A 35 -31.64 13.73 -19.70
C GLY A 35 -31.33 15.03 -18.93
N LYS A 36 -32.37 15.66 -18.38
CA LYS A 36 -32.28 16.97 -17.67
C LYS A 36 -31.74 16.84 -16.23
N GLY A 37 -30.67 16.08 -16.02
CA GLY A 37 -30.01 15.91 -14.71
C GLY A 37 -28.87 16.90 -14.47
N GLN A 38 -28.33 16.92 -13.25
CA GLN A 38 -27.19 17.78 -12.89
C GLN A 38 -25.99 17.52 -13.80
N THR A 39 -25.58 16.26 -13.99
CA THR A 39 -24.43 15.81 -14.82
C THR A 39 -24.55 16.13 -16.31
N ALA A 40 -25.75 16.44 -16.80
CA ALA A 40 -25.97 16.86 -18.19
C ALA A 40 -25.58 18.32 -18.43
N ARG A 41 -25.51 19.13 -17.37
CA ARG A 41 -25.13 20.56 -17.42
C ARG A 41 -23.60 20.73 -17.39
N SER A 42 -23.12 21.90 -17.77
CA SER A 42 -21.71 22.27 -17.69
C SER A 42 -21.28 22.60 -16.25
N GLY A 43 -20.01 22.38 -15.92
CA GLY A 43 -19.41 22.87 -14.66
C GLY A 43 -19.62 22.00 -13.41
N VAL A 44 -20.19 20.82 -13.56
CA VAL A 44 -20.54 19.94 -12.43
C VAL A 44 -19.30 19.36 -11.76
N ARG A 45 -19.19 19.51 -10.43
CA ARG A 45 -18.10 18.96 -9.60
C ARG A 45 -18.62 17.89 -8.64
N ILE A 46 -19.02 16.73 -9.17
CA ILE A 46 -19.49 15.58 -8.37
C ILE A 46 -18.34 14.63 -7.97
N LYS A 47 -17.13 14.80 -8.52
CA LYS A 47 -15.99 13.92 -8.21
C LYS A 47 -15.65 14.01 -6.71
N GLY A 48 -15.97 12.95 -5.95
CA GLY A 48 -15.77 12.88 -4.50
C GLY A 48 -17.00 13.27 -3.65
N PHE A 49 -18.15 13.54 -4.26
CA PHE A 49 -19.42 13.79 -3.57
C PHE A 49 -20.23 12.49 -3.47
N GLU A 50 -20.59 12.10 -2.24
CA GLU A 50 -21.34 10.85 -1.93
C GLU A 50 -22.82 11.13 -1.65
N GLY A 51 -23.43 12.12 -2.31
CA GLY A 51 -24.88 12.37 -2.20
C GLY A 51 -25.33 13.03 -0.89
N GLY A 52 -24.46 13.79 -0.22
CA GLY A 52 -24.72 14.43 1.07
C GLY A 52 -24.23 13.60 2.27
N GLN A 53 -23.86 12.35 2.02
CA GLN A 53 -23.14 11.52 2.98
C GLN A 53 -21.74 12.11 3.26
N MET A 54 -21.27 12.02 4.52
CA MET A 54 -19.89 12.40 4.84
C MET A 54 -18.90 11.58 3.99
N PRO A 55 -18.03 12.19 3.19
CA PRO A 55 -17.14 11.45 2.30
C PRO A 55 -16.21 10.49 3.05
N LEU A 56 -15.85 9.37 2.43
CA LEU A 56 -15.01 8.34 3.04
C LEU A 56 -13.67 8.89 3.57
N HIS A 57 -13.05 9.83 2.87
CA HIS A 57 -11.78 10.47 3.26
C HIS A 57 -11.89 11.36 4.51
N ARG A 58 -13.10 11.71 4.95
CA ARG A 58 -13.36 12.43 6.21
C ARG A 58 -13.80 11.50 7.33
N ARG A 59 -14.43 10.37 6.99
CA ARG A 59 -14.90 9.36 7.96
C ARG A 59 -13.75 8.60 8.60
N LEU A 60 -12.78 8.21 7.78
CA LEU A 60 -11.64 7.44 8.25
C LEU A 60 -10.62 8.37 8.93
N PRO A 61 -10.05 7.97 10.08
CA PRO A 61 -9.00 8.75 10.70
C PRO A 61 -7.76 8.78 9.82
N LYS A 62 -7.01 9.90 9.86
CA LYS A 62 -5.69 9.96 9.22
C LYS A 62 -4.76 9.00 9.94
N ARG A 63 -4.25 7.99 9.24
CA ARG A 63 -3.36 6.97 9.81
C ARG A 63 -1.90 7.20 9.41
N GLY A 64 -1.01 7.18 10.40
CA GLY A 64 0.44 7.25 10.21
C GLY A 64 0.97 8.64 9.89
N PHE A 65 2.26 8.70 9.56
CA PHE A 65 2.96 9.91 9.13
C PHE A 65 3.88 9.57 7.95
N LYS A 66 4.25 10.58 7.15
CA LYS A 66 5.17 10.39 6.02
C LYS A 66 6.61 10.64 6.47
N ASN A 67 7.40 9.58 6.60
CA ASN A 67 8.85 9.70 6.82
C ASN A 67 9.61 9.92 5.49
N THR A 68 9.23 10.91 4.68
CA THR A 68 9.86 11.12 3.35
C THR A 68 11.22 11.80 3.42
N ALA A 69 11.45 12.63 4.44
CA ALA A 69 12.71 13.36 4.62
C ALA A 69 13.85 12.49 5.16
N PHE A 70 13.55 11.50 6.01
CA PHE A 70 14.60 10.71 6.69
C PHE A 70 14.65 9.24 6.24
N GLN A 71 13.78 8.81 5.31
CA GLN A 71 13.87 7.45 4.77
C GLN A 71 15.06 7.31 3.83
N ILE A 72 15.95 6.35 4.13
CA ILE A 72 16.98 5.92 3.18
C ILE A 72 16.31 4.96 2.19
N ARG A 73 16.15 5.40 0.94
CA ARG A 73 15.59 4.55 -0.12
C ARG A 73 16.71 3.72 -0.73
N LEU A 74 16.75 2.45 -0.39
CA LEU A 74 17.67 1.50 -1.01
C LEU A 74 17.02 0.86 -2.24
N THR A 75 17.82 0.54 -3.23
CA THR A 75 17.39 -0.33 -4.33
C THR A 75 17.61 -1.76 -3.89
N GLU A 76 16.58 -2.59 -4.03
CA GLU A 76 16.61 -3.99 -3.62
C GLU A 76 17.03 -4.85 -4.81
N ILE A 77 17.91 -5.81 -4.57
CA ILE A 77 18.41 -6.76 -5.58
C ILE A 77 18.46 -8.13 -4.93
N ASN A 78 18.05 -9.16 -5.66
CA ASN A 78 18.19 -10.53 -5.18
C ASN A 78 19.50 -11.16 -5.65
N VAL A 79 20.01 -12.12 -4.87
CA VAL A 79 21.19 -12.90 -5.24
C VAL A 79 21.00 -13.68 -6.56
N GLY A 80 19.78 -14.15 -6.86
CA GLY A 80 19.46 -14.79 -8.13
C GLY A 80 19.59 -13.85 -9.34
N ASP A 81 19.12 -12.61 -9.23
CA ASP A 81 19.23 -11.60 -10.30
C ASP A 81 20.71 -11.31 -10.64
N VAL A 82 21.58 -11.36 -9.63
CA VAL A 82 23.03 -11.21 -9.82
C VAL A 82 23.63 -12.46 -10.45
N GLN A 83 23.19 -13.66 -10.06
CA GLN A 83 23.64 -14.90 -10.68
C GLN A 83 23.30 -14.94 -12.17
N GLU A 84 22.09 -14.57 -12.57
CA GLU A 84 21.70 -14.48 -13.98
C GLU A 84 22.59 -13.51 -14.76
N ALA A 85 22.97 -12.39 -14.15
CA ALA A 85 23.87 -11.42 -14.77
C ALA A 85 25.32 -11.93 -14.88
N ILE A 86 25.78 -12.76 -13.94
CA ILE A 86 27.07 -13.44 -14.02
C ILE A 86 27.04 -14.50 -15.11
N ASP A 87 25.98 -15.30 -15.19
CA ASP A 87 25.81 -16.35 -16.20
C ASP A 87 25.72 -15.77 -17.61
N ALA A 88 25.12 -14.58 -17.75
CA ALA A 88 25.08 -13.81 -18.99
C ALA A 88 26.42 -13.12 -19.34
N GLY A 89 27.44 -13.21 -18.48
CA GLY A 89 28.74 -12.55 -18.66
C GLY A 89 28.71 -11.03 -18.51
N ALA A 90 27.63 -10.47 -17.96
CA ALA A 90 27.50 -9.03 -17.73
C ALA A 90 28.23 -8.57 -16.45
N ILE A 91 28.50 -9.50 -15.53
CA ILE A 91 29.24 -9.25 -14.28
C ILE A 91 30.39 -10.24 -14.15
N ASP A 92 31.60 -9.70 -13.97
CA ASP A 92 32.78 -10.49 -13.62
C ASP A 92 32.79 -10.84 -12.13
N ALA A 93 32.49 -12.09 -11.79
CA ALA A 93 32.47 -12.59 -10.40
C ALA A 93 33.84 -12.53 -9.68
N LYS A 94 34.93 -12.26 -10.40
CA LYS A 94 36.29 -12.11 -9.83
C LYS A 94 36.49 -10.78 -9.13
N ASN A 95 35.72 -9.75 -9.52
CA ASN A 95 35.80 -8.42 -8.93
C ASN A 95 34.73 -8.23 -7.86
N ALA A 96 34.96 -7.30 -6.93
CA ALA A 96 33.94 -6.92 -5.97
C ALA A 96 32.72 -6.31 -6.69
N ILE A 97 31.54 -6.84 -6.39
CA ILE A 97 30.25 -6.39 -6.92
C ILE A 97 29.82 -5.17 -6.11
N ASP A 98 30.23 -4.01 -6.61
CA ASP A 98 29.88 -2.69 -6.09
C ASP A 98 28.64 -2.12 -6.81
N VAL A 99 28.07 -1.05 -6.25
CA VAL A 99 26.90 -0.36 -6.82
C VAL A 99 27.15 0.07 -8.27
N ASP A 100 28.35 0.54 -8.61
CA ASP A 100 28.69 0.99 -9.95
C ASP A 100 28.80 -0.17 -10.95
N THR A 101 29.27 -1.34 -10.50
CA THR A 101 29.34 -2.54 -11.34
C THR A 101 27.95 -3.02 -11.71
N LEU A 102 27.02 -3.01 -10.76
CA LEU A 102 25.62 -3.39 -10.96
C LEU A 102 24.88 -2.44 -11.91
N VAL A 103 25.25 -1.15 -11.92
CA VAL A 103 24.68 -0.17 -12.85
C VAL A 103 25.23 -0.38 -14.25
N LYS A 104 26.55 -0.59 -14.40
CA LYS A 104 27.18 -0.86 -15.70
C LYS A 104 26.68 -2.16 -16.32
N ALA A 105 26.46 -3.19 -15.51
CA ALA A 105 25.89 -4.46 -15.94
C ALA A 105 24.39 -4.40 -16.31
N GLY A 106 23.72 -3.27 -16.06
CA GLY A 106 22.30 -3.10 -16.37
C GLY A 106 21.34 -3.78 -15.38
N VAL A 107 21.86 -4.49 -14.37
CA VAL A 107 21.07 -5.07 -13.27
C VAL A 107 20.38 -3.95 -12.47
N LEU A 108 21.03 -2.80 -12.35
CA LEU A 108 20.49 -1.60 -11.75
C LEU A 108 20.37 -0.46 -12.76
N ARG A 109 19.17 0.13 -12.87
CA ARG A 109 19.02 1.37 -13.64
C ARG A 109 19.55 2.60 -12.91
N ARG A 110 19.26 2.72 -11.61
CA ARG A 110 19.63 3.89 -10.77
C ARG A 110 19.93 3.46 -9.33
N PRO A 111 21.11 3.78 -8.80
CA PRO A 111 21.37 3.63 -7.38
C PRO A 111 20.66 4.78 -6.67
N LYS A 112 19.69 4.47 -5.81
CA LYS A 112 18.98 5.48 -5.01
C LYS A 112 19.91 5.98 -3.89
N GLY A 113 19.69 5.55 -2.65
CA GLY A 113 20.60 5.76 -1.52
C GLY A 113 21.57 4.58 -1.29
N GLY A 114 21.74 3.71 -2.28
CA GLY A 114 22.54 2.47 -2.18
C GLY A 114 21.75 1.20 -2.48
N VAL A 115 22.39 0.05 -2.30
CA VAL A 115 21.84 -1.28 -2.62
C VAL A 115 21.59 -2.09 -1.35
N LYS A 116 20.45 -2.78 -1.32
CA LYS A 116 20.09 -3.78 -0.31
C LYS A 116 20.03 -5.15 -0.97
N LEU A 117 20.94 -6.05 -0.58
CA LEU A 117 20.98 -7.42 -1.08
C LEU A 117 19.94 -8.29 -0.35
N LEU A 118 19.15 -9.03 -1.13
CA LEU A 118 18.09 -9.93 -0.68
C LEU A 118 18.37 -11.37 -1.11
N GLY A 119 17.87 -12.33 -0.32
CA GLY A 119 18.12 -13.77 -0.50
C GLY A 119 17.13 -14.48 -1.43
N GLY A 120 16.60 -13.80 -2.44
CA GLY A 120 15.75 -14.45 -3.46
C GLY A 120 16.61 -15.17 -4.50
N GLY A 121 16.28 -16.42 -4.82
CA GLY A 121 17.03 -17.23 -5.78
C GLY A 121 18.31 -17.85 -5.19
N GLU A 122 19.11 -18.46 -6.06
CA GLU A 122 20.34 -19.17 -5.70
C GLU A 122 21.57 -18.45 -6.26
N ILE A 123 22.65 -18.47 -5.49
CA ILE A 123 23.97 -18.03 -5.94
C ILE A 123 24.90 -19.24 -5.89
N LYS A 124 25.50 -19.56 -7.03
CA LYS A 124 26.41 -20.70 -7.21
C LYS A 124 27.84 -20.22 -7.36
N THR A 125 28.03 -19.05 -7.94
CA THR A 125 29.35 -18.45 -8.13
C THR A 125 29.81 -17.72 -6.88
N LYS A 126 31.06 -17.96 -6.51
CA LYS A 126 31.74 -17.20 -5.46
C LYS A 126 31.85 -15.73 -5.90
N ALA A 127 31.22 -14.84 -5.16
CA ALA A 127 31.24 -13.40 -5.41
C ALA A 127 31.44 -12.61 -4.11
N GLU A 128 32.16 -11.49 -4.20
CA GLU A 128 32.28 -10.53 -3.11
C GLU A 128 31.33 -9.37 -3.35
N PHE A 129 30.45 -9.05 -2.39
CA PHE A 129 29.49 -7.96 -2.50
C PHE A 129 29.87 -6.79 -1.60
N THR A 130 29.87 -5.58 -2.13
CA THR A 130 29.96 -4.34 -1.32
C THR A 130 28.64 -3.60 -1.41
N VAL A 131 27.80 -3.73 -0.37
CA VAL A 131 26.42 -3.23 -0.36
C VAL A 131 26.13 -2.39 0.87
N TRP A 132 25.07 -1.56 0.81
CA TRP A 132 24.68 -0.73 1.95
C TRP A 132 24.00 -1.56 3.04
N ARG A 133 23.18 -2.55 2.66
CA ARG A 133 22.56 -3.52 3.56
C ARG A 133 22.45 -4.89 2.91
N ALA A 134 22.38 -5.95 3.71
CA ALA A 134 22.04 -7.29 3.26
C ALA A 134 21.02 -7.94 4.20
N SER A 135 20.13 -8.79 3.68
CA SER A 135 19.25 -9.63 4.50
C SER A 135 20.04 -10.78 5.11
N LYS A 136 19.56 -11.31 6.24
CA LYS A 136 20.18 -12.49 6.89
C LYS A 136 20.21 -13.69 5.93
N SER A 137 19.14 -13.89 5.17
CA SER A 137 19.05 -14.93 4.15
C SER A 137 20.07 -14.74 3.01
N ALA A 138 20.31 -13.50 2.58
CA ALA A 138 21.29 -13.21 1.54
C ALA A 138 22.72 -13.50 2.02
N ILE A 139 23.07 -13.07 3.23
CA ILE A 139 24.39 -13.33 3.82
C ILE A 139 24.64 -14.84 3.88
N ALA A 140 23.69 -15.61 4.43
CA ALA A 140 23.80 -17.06 4.51
C ALA A 140 23.91 -17.73 3.14
N ALA A 141 23.19 -17.24 2.12
CA ALA A 141 23.27 -17.79 0.77
C ALA A 141 24.64 -17.50 0.11
N VAL A 142 25.17 -16.28 0.28
CA VAL A 142 26.47 -15.89 -0.26
C VAL A 142 27.62 -16.62 0.45
N GLU A 143 27.56 -16.77 1.77
CA GLU A 143 28.55 -17.53 2.55
C GLU A 143 28.55 -19.02 2.18
N LYS A 144 27.37 -19.61 1.94
CA LYS A 144 27.25 -21.00 1.44
C LYS A 144 27.90 -21.19 0.07
N ALA A 145 27.85 -20.18 -0.80
CA ALA A 145 28.55 -20.17 -2.08
C ALA A 145 30.05 -19.81 -1.96
N GLY A 146 30.56 -19.62 -0.75
CA GLY A 146 31.95 -19.26 -0.47
C GLY A 146 32.32 -17.81 -0.78
N GLY A 147 31.32 -16.94 -0.95
CA GLY A 147 31.48 -15.50 -1.16
C GLY A 147 31.57 -14.70 0.14
N SER A 148 31.68 -13.37 0.03
CA SER A 148 31.71 -12.46 1.18
C SER A 148 30.82 -11.23 0.97
N VAL A 149 30.27 -10.67 2.04
CA VAL A 149 29.42 -9.47 1.99
C VAL A 149 29.98 -8.38 2.90
N LYS A 150 30.46 -7.28 2.31
CA LYS A 150 30.91 -6.06 2.99
C LYS A 150 29.76 -5.06 3.07
N ILE A 151 29.38 -4.68 4.30
CA ILE A 151 28.26 -3.77 4.57
C ILE A 151 28.81 -2.36 4.86
N LEU A 152 28.43 -1.37 4.04
CA LEU A 152 28.90 0.02 4.14
C LEU A 152 28.08 0.93 5.08
N ALA A 153 26.93 0.47 5.58
CA ALA A 153 26.11 1.30 6.46
C ALA A 153 26.86 1.68 7.75
N PRO A 154 26.74 2.94 8.22
CA PRO A 154 27.37 3.36 9.47
C PRO A 154 26.88 2.46 10.61
N LYS A 155 27.83 1.88 11.35
CA LYS A 155 27.54 1.05 12.52
C LYS A 155 26.79 1.95 13.49
N LYS A 156 25.54 1.59 13.81
CA LYS A 156 24.74 2.35 14.77
C LYS A 156 25.49 2.29 16.10
N GLU A 157 26.01 3.42 16.55
CA GLU A 157 26.54 3.53 17.91
C GLU A 157 25.45 3.06 18.88
N ALA A 158 25.82 2.21 19.83
CA ALA A 158 24.93 1.77 20.90
C ALA A 158 24.28 3.00 21.54
N PRO A 159 23.01 2.95 21.97
CA PRO A 159 22.33 4.13 22.49
C PRO A 159 23.11 4.67 23.70
N THR A 160 23.89 5.73 23.48
CA THR A 160 24.39 6.58 24.54
C THR A 160 23.17 7.12 25.28
N GLU A 161 23.25 7.08 26.60
CA GLU A 161 22.21 7.40 27.59
C GLU A 161 21.15 8.42 27.12
N PRO A 162 19.87 8.24 27.49
CA PRO A 162 18.83 9.17 27.10
C PRO A 162 19.18 10.57 27.62
N LYS A 163 19.44 11.53 26.73
CA LYS A 163 19.60 12.95 27.10
C LYS A 163 18.30 13.71 26.89
N GLY A 164 18.00 14.65 27.79
CA GLY A 164 16.80 15.49 27.76
C GLY A 164 15.65 14.99 28.64
N LYS A 165 14.40 15.34 28.31
CA LYS A 165 13.21 14.98 29.13
C LYS A 165 13.09 13.46 29.37
N ASN A 166 13.56 12.65 28.43
CA ASN A 166 13.57 11.19 28.53
C ASN A 166 14.57 10.66 29.58
N ALA A 167 15.59 11.45 29.95
CA ALA A 167 16.49 11.16 31.06
C ALA A 167 15.77 11.31 32.41
N ARG A 168 14.93 12.34 32.54
CA ARG A 168 14.16 12.64 33.77
C ARG A 168 13.05 11.63 34.02
N PHE A 169 12.42 11.12 32.95
CA PHE A 169 11.49 9.99 33.04
C PHE A 169 12.20 8.69 33.45
N ALA A 170 13.37 8.41 32.89
CA ALA A 170 14.18 7.24 33.28
C ALA A 170 14.73 7.37 34.73
N ALA A 171 14.98 8.59 35.20
CA ALA A 171 15.42 8.91 36.55
C ALA A 171 14.27 9.15 37.55
N GLY A 172 13.00 8.94 37.16
CA GLY A 172 11.83 8.98 38.06
C GLY A 172 11.41 10.36 38.59
N LEU A 173 11.96 11.45 38.06
CA LEU A 173 11.70 12.82 38.53
C LEU A 173 10.36 13.40 38.05
N ASP A 174 9.83 12.89 36.93
CA ASP A 174 8.53 13.29 36.37
C ASP A 174 7.64 12.03 36.24
N LYS A 175 6.68 11.84 37.16
CA LYS A 175 5.70 10.75 37.04
C LYS A 175 4.70 11.07 35.91
N PRO A 176 4.44 10.17 34.95
CA PRO A 176 3.34 10.35 34.01
C PRO A 176 2.02 10.38 34.80
N LYS A 177 1.13 11.34 34.50
CA LYS A 177 -0.23 11.35 35.04
C LYS A 177 -0.95 10.09 34.53
N VAL A 178 -1.00 9.06 35.37
CA VAL A 178 -1.80 7.85 35.12
C VAL A 178 -3.26 8.23 35.39
N PHE A 179 -4.08 8.22 34.35
CA PHE A 179 -5.53 8.22 34.50
C PHE A 179 -5.91 6.77 34.82
N GLU A 180 -6.15 6.47 36.11
CA GLU A 180 -6.54 5.12 36.53
C GLU A 180 -7.87 4.72 35.88
N ALA A 181 -7.83 3.69 35.04
CA ALA A 181 -9.01 2.99 34.59
C ALA A 181 -9.38 1.96 35.67
N ALA A 182 -10.61 2.04 36.18
CA ALA A 182 -11.15 1.14 37.20
C ALA A 182 -11.03 -0.35 36.78
N PRO A 183 -10.65 -1.26 37.69
CA PRO A 183 -10.49 -2.68 37.37
C PRO A 183 -11.85 -3.36 37.21
N LYS A 184 -12.01 -4.11 36.11
CA LYS A 184 -13.11 -5.06 35.90
C LYS A 184 -12.87 -6.30 36.75
N ALA A 185 -13.83 -6.65 37.60
CA ALA A 185 -13.84 -7.92 38.33
C ALA A 185 -14.44 -9.03 37.44
N ASP A 186 -13.65 -10.06 37.16
CA ASP A 186 -14.09 -11.34 36.62
C ASP A 186 -14.48 -12.27 37.79
N ALA A 187 -15.73 -12.73 37.83
CA ALA A 187 -16.14 -13.85 38.68
C ALA A 187 -17.01 -14.82 37.87
N LYS A 188 -16.50 -16.04 37.68
CA LYS A 188 -17.23 -17.19 37.14
C LYS A 188 -17.49 -18.18 38.28
N GLY A 189 -18.75 -18.58 38.47
CA GLY A 189 -19.13 -19.86 39.08
C GLY A 189 -20.12 -19.78 40.25
N GLY A 190 -21.31 -20.37 40.07
CA GLY A 190 -22.21 -20.76 41.17
C GLY A 190 -23.71 -20.63 40.85
N LYS A 191 -24.38 -21.75 40.56
CA LYS A 191 -25.84 -21.90 40.40
C LYS A 191 -26.57 -21.70 41.75
N ALA A 192 -27.74 -21.06 41.74
CA ALA A 192 -28.94 -21.51 42.47
C ALA A 192 -30.20 -20.67 42.10
N ASP A 193 -31.26 -21.42 41.76
CA ASP A 193 -32.69 -21.18 41.94
C ASP A 193 -33.46 -19.99 41.32
N LYS A 194 -34.40 -20.37 40.44
CA LYS A 194 -35.61 -19.63 40.07
C LYS A 194 -36.66 -19.75 41.18
N PRO A 195 -37.49 -18.71 41.36
CA PRO A 195 -38.94 -18.95 41.34
C PRO A 195 -39.71 -18.02 40.38
N LYS A 196 -40.84 -18.56 39.93
CA LYS A 196 -41.87 -18.03 39.01
C LYS A 196 -42.79 -17.01 39.71
N ALA A 197 -43.21 -15.96 38.99
CA ALA A 197 -44.55 -15.32 39.00
C ALA A 197 -44.53 -14.19 37.94
N GLU A 198 -45.18 -14.30 36.79
CA GLU A 198 -46.60 -14.08 36.44
C GLU A 198 -46.89 -12.68 35.83
N LYS A 199 -47.26 -12.72 34.53
CA LYS A 199 -48.21 -11.90 33.74
C LYS A 199 -48.18 -10.36 33.76
N ALA A 200 -47.88 -9.81 32.58
CA ALA A 200 -48.62 -8.81 31.75
C ALA A 200 -47.58 -8.21 30.79
N GLU A 201 -47.68 -8.19 29.46
CA GLU A 201 -48.67 -7.49 28.66
C GLU A 201 -48.40 -7.81 27.16
N LYS A 202 -49.45 -8.05 26.38
CA LYS A 202 -49.53 -7.99 24.91
C LYS A 202 -50.93 -7.42 24.61
N PRO A 203 -51.18 -6.72 23.48
CA PRO A 203 -50.58 -7.03 22.19
C PRO A 203 -50.16 -5.84 21.31
N ALA A 204 -49.23 -6.15 20.43
CA ALA A 204 -48.94 -5.43 19.20
C ALA A 204 -50.14 -5.46 18.23
N LYS A 205 -50.42 -4.34 17.55
CA LYS A 205 -51.26 -4.30 16.35
C LYS A 205 -50.41 -4.71 15.13
N SER A 206 -50.85 -5.77 14.45
CA SER A 206 -50.31 -6.28 13.19
C SER A 206 -51.12 -5.78 11.99
N ALA A 207 -50.40 -5.46 10.91
CA ALA A 207 -50.66 -5.72 9.48
C ALA A 207 -52.08 -5.60 8.87
N ALA A 208 -52.15 -4.69 7.88
CA ALA A 208 -52.73 -4.80 6.53
C ALA A 208 -53.87 -5.82 6.23
N SER A 209 -54.97 -5.32 5.67
CA SER A 209 -55.58 -5.82 4.40
C SER A 209 -56.78 -4.95 3.99
N ALA A 210 -56.82 -4.55 2.71
CA ALA A 210 -58.04 -4.10 2.03
C ALA A 210 -58.87 -5.36 1.66
N PRO A 211 -60.21 -5.26 1.42
CA PRO A 211 -60.67 -4.88 0.09
C PRO A 211 -62.05 -4.16 -0.01
N SER A 212 -62.25 -3.58 -1.21
CA SER A 212 -63.49 -3.51 -2.00
C SER A 212 -64.71 -2.69 -1.54
N LYS A 213 -65.03 -1.72 -2.42
CA LYS A 213 -66.31 -1.52 -3.14
C LYS A 213 -67.58 -1.05 -2.40
N ASP A 214 -68.18 -0.07 -3.07
CA ASP A 214 -69.61 0.23 -3.24
C ASP A 214 -70.36 1.18 -2.28
N ALA A 215 -71.01 2.13 -2.96
CA ALA A 215 -72.29 2.80 -2.69
C ALA A 215 -72.40 3.81 -1.53
N GLY A 216 -72.74 5.05 -1.89
CA GLY A 216 -73.17 6.12 -0.99
C GLY A 216 -72.78 7.49 -1.50
#